data_AF-A0A0L0S7Q9-F1
#
_entry.id   AF-A0A0L0S7Q9-F1
#
_cell.length_a   1.000
_cell.length_b   1.000
_cell.length_c   1.000
_cell.angle_alpha   90.00
_cell.angle_beta   90.00
_cell.angle_gamma   90.00
#
_symmetry.space_group_name_H-M   'P 1'
#
loop_
_entity.id
_entity.type
_entity.pdbx_description
1 polymer ?
#
loop_
_entity_poly.entity_id
_entity_poly.type
_entity_poly.pdbx_seq_one_letter_code
_entity_poly.pdbx_strand_id
1 'polypeptide(L)'
;MQRIAAAALRGTATAVSSWSARCATMSTPLRTAASHSFPTTTMSTRTFASLASRAVARPIHSHQDALRRAALRWSKRFQSTAATAAEPTPAALSHPVVGNWFLFSSSLVFGIVVVGGITRLTESGLSITEWNVIRGMKWPSGDDEWAVEFDKYQQSPEYKLLNHNISLEEFKNIFYWEWFHRNLGRTIGMVMLVPTIFFTFTRPSAARIARAIGASTVAKDSVARWMAPGTTKAAWVCCVLVGFQGALGWYMVKSGLEQDILDTPNATPRVSQYRLAAHLGSAFVIYVVALWNGMQVLGNWKTHVTNNGINVDRAAVRALAADQLVKLRKFAKSSHMVAGLVFLTALSGAFVAGLDAGLVYNTWPLMGDNFIPPMHELFPAIVTSSSNGHAVMARTEGEPEKITLAQLFRDNRWKNVFENQVTVQLDHRLLAYTTFAAISAMWLRSRALPLPPAVRVAAHGVMGFAVAQVTLGIATVLYFVPIQLAAAHQGGSLALLSSALYLMHKTKHAIPRK
;
A
#
# COMPACT_ATOMS: atom_id res chain seq x y z
N MET A 1 -13.32 4.66 60.93
CA MET A 1 -14.21 4.62 59.74
C MET A 1 -13.70 3.48 58.85
N GLN A 2 -14.17 2.24 58.90
CA GLN A 2 -15.49 1.69 59.27
C GLN A 2 -16.65 2.25 58.44
N ARG A 3 -17.36 1.35 57.75
CA ARG A 3 -18.50 1.57 56.82
C ARG A 3 -18.06 2.36 55.57
N ILE A 4 -18.43 1.98 54.35
CA ILE A 4 -19.54 1.13 53.87
C ILE A 4 -19.01 -0.06 53.06
N ALA A 5 -19.25 -1.29 53.52
CA ALA A 5 -18.93 -2.54 52.80
C ALA A 5 -19.72 -3.74 53.37
N ALA A 6 -21.05 -3.66 53.48
CA ALA A 6 -21.86 -4.69 54.17
C ALA A 6 -23.35 -4.76 53.76
N ALA A 7 -23.67 -4.89 52.47
CA ALA A 7 -24.99 -5.36 51.99
C ALA A 7 -24.89 -5.79 50.50
N ALA A 8 -25.35 -6.97 50.06
CA ALA A 8 -25.76 -8.13 50.84
C ALA A 8 -25.37 -9.44 50.11
N LEU A 9 -24.49 -10.23 50.74
CA LEU A 9 -24.27 -11.65 50.41
C LEU A 9 -24.87 -12.51 51.52
N ARG A 10 -26.05 -13.10 51.25
CA ARG A 10 -26.61 -14.31 51.89
C ARG A 10 -27.92 -14.71 51.19
N GLY A 11 -28.21 -16.02 51.12
CA GLY A 11 -29.30 -16.58 50.30
C GLY A 11 -28.80 -17.48 49.17
N THR A 12 -27.97 -18.51 49.43
CA THR A 12 -28.44 -19.91 49.59
C THR A 12 -29.53 -20.29 48.56
N ALA A 13 -29.23 -20.79 47.36
CA ALA A 13 -28.67 -22.12 47.03
C ALA A 13 -29.64 -23.30 47.23
N THR A 14 -30.38 -23.67 46.17
CA THR A 14 -31.04 -24.98 45.95
C THR A 14 -31.46 -25.14 44.48
N ALA A 15 -31.62 -26.40 44.03
CA ALA A 15 -32.18 -26.88 42.75
C ALA A 15 -31.48 -26.43 41.44
N VAL A 16 -31.02 -27.27 40.50
CA VAL A 16 -31.37 -28.63 40.02
C VAL A 16 -32.49 -28.69 38.96
N SER A 17 -32.02 -28.76 37.70
CA SER A 17 -32.56 -29.48 36.53
C SER A 17 -33.98 -29.24 35.99
N SER A 18 -34.11 -29.54 34.68
CA SER A 18 -35.33 -29.65 33.88
C SER A 18 -36.09 -28.35 33.59
N TRP A 19 -36.51 -28.18 32.32
CA TRP A 19 -37.83 -27.65 31.95
C TRP A 19 -38.17 -28.00 30.50
N SER A 20 -38.41 -29.30 30.28
CA SER A 20 -38.84 -29.86 29.00
C SER A 20 -40.30 -30.33 29.10
N ALA A 21 -41.27 -29.47 28.78
CA ALA A 21 -42.64 -29.88 28.44
C ALA A 21 -43.48 -28.70 27.89
N ARG A 22 -44.07 -28.90 26.69
CA ARG A 22 -45.41 -28.39 26.35
C ARG A 22 -46.11 -29.43 25.45
N CYS A 23 -46.79 -30.36 26.10
CA CYS A 23 -47.78 -31.30 25.53
C CYS A 23 -49.03 -31.26 26.43
N ALA A 24 -50.18 -31.85 26.10
CA ALA A 24 -50.66 -32.35 24.79
C ALA A 24 -51.74 -31.39 24.25
N THR A 25 -52.91 -31.69 23.65
CA THR A 25 -53.77 -32.85 23.30
C THR A 25 -54.44 -32.51 21.93
N MET A 26 -55.20 -33.32 21.17
CA MET A 26 -55.61 -34.74 21.04
C MET A 26 -56.14 -34.90 19.58
N SER A 27 -56.53 -36.03 18.99
CA SER A 27 -56.61 -37.47 19.32
C SER A 27 -56.71 -38.27 18.00
N THR A 28 -56.56 -39.60 18.04
CA THR A 28 -56.80 -40.51 16.89
C THR A 28 -58.14 -41.26 17.03
N PRO A 29 -58.69 -41.85 15.95
CA PRO A 29 -58.59 -43.32 15.82
C PRO A 29 -58.50 -43.94 14.40
N LEU A 30 -57.69 -45.00 14.30
CA LEU A 30 -57.83 -46.31 13.60
C LEU A 30 -58.76 -46.53 12.36
N ARG A 31 -58.15 -47.11 11.30
CA ARG A 31 -58.66 -48.19 10.37
C ARG A 31 -59.91 -47.84 9.51
N THR A 32 -60.30 -48.60 8.47
CA THR A 32 -59.79 -49.84 7.82
C THR A 32 -58.95 -49.49 6.56
N ALA A 33 -58.92 -50.09 5.35
CA ALA A 33 -59.55 -51.26 4.69
C ALA A 33 -58.66 -51.78 3.50
N ALA A 34 -59.09 -52.85 2.82
CA ALA A 34 -58.54 -53.31 1.52
C ALA A 34 -59.63 -54.06 0.70
N SER A 35 -59.45 -54.18 -0.62
CA SER A 35 -60.32 -55.01 -1.50
C SER A 35 -59.56 -55.58 -2.71
N HIS A 36 -59.97 -56.77 -3.17
CA HIS A 36 -59.39 -57.53 -4.29
C HIS A 36 -60.48 -58.08 -5.22
N SER A 37 -60.28 -57.95 -6.54
CA SER A 37 -60.71 -58.91 -7.59
C SER A 37 -60.14 -58.43 -8.95
N PHE A 38 -59.49 -59.22 -9.83
CA PHE A 38 -59.68 -60.57 -10.43
C PHE A 38 -60.43 -60.51 -11.81
N PRO A 39 -60.19 -61.43 -12.78
CA PRO A 39 -59.13 -61.30 -13.80
C PRO A 39 -59.67 -61.51 -15.26
N THR A 40 -58.96 -62.27 -16.14
CA THR A 40 -59.41 -62.88 -17.44
C THR A 40 -58.97 -62.14 -18.74
N THR A 41 -58.56 -62.73 -19.90
CA THR A 41 -57.80 -63.98 -20.25
C THR A 41 -57.35 -64.00 -21.75
N THR A 42 -56.02 -64.13 -22.02
CA THR A 42 -55.31 -64.69 -23.22
C THR A 42 -55.46 -64.19 -24.69
N MET A 43 -54.45 -64.57 -25.51
CA MET A 43 -54.39 -64.72 -27.00
C MET A 43 -54.16 -63.47 -27.89
N SER A 44 -53.48 -63.53 -29.06
CA SER A 44 -52.43 -64.47 -29.56
C SER A 44 -51.68 -63.93 -30.81
N THR A 45 -50.41 -64.33 -30.98
CA THR A 45 -49.62 -64.54 -32.23
C THR A 45 -49.81 -63.70 -33.51
N ARG A 46 -48.70 -63.05 -33.96
CA ARG A 46 -48.31 -62.72 -35.37
C ARG A 46 -49.28 -61.73 -36.09
N THR A 47 -48.89 -60.86 -37.03
CA THR A 47 -47.84 -60.84 -38.09
C THR A 47 -47.57 -59.33 -38.38
N PHE A 48 -46.40 -58.82 -38.74
CA PHE A 48 -45.63 -59.06 -39.98
C PHE A 48 -44.17 -58.66 -39.83
N ALA A 49 -43.30 -59.28 -40.64
CA ALA A 49 -41.96 -58.77 -40.92
C ALA A 49 -41.95 -58.08 -42.28
N SER A 50 -41.39 -56.86 -42.36
CA SER A 50 -40.66 -56.31 -43.52
C SER A 50 -40.39 -54.81 -43.32
N LEU A 51 -39.16 -54.46 -42.91
CA LEU A 51 -38.51 -53.19 -43.24
C LEU A 51 -37.00 -53.24 -42.90
N ALA A 52 -36.35 -54.34 -43.27
CA ALA A 52 -34.92 -54.54 -43.05
C ALA A 52 -34.10 -53.94 -44.21
N SER A 53 -33.65 -52.69 -44.09
CA SER A 53 -32.48 -52.20 -44.83
C SER A 53 -31.80 -50.95 -44.25
N ARG A 54 -30.56 -51.16 -43.80
CA ARG A 54 -29.43 -50.19 -43.81
C ARG A 54 -29.53 -48.91 -42.96
N ALA A 55 -29.20 -49.03 -41.66
CA ALA A 55 -28.46 -48.00 -40.94
C ALA A 55 -27.58 -48.59 -39.80
N VAL A 56 -26.34 -48.95 -40.15
CA VAL A 56 -25.15 -49.17 -39.29
C VAL A 56 -25.37 -49.51 -37.80
N ALA A 57 -25.21 -50.78 -37.43
CA ALA A 57 -25.07 -51.18 -36.03
C ALA A 57 -23.75 -50.67 -35.42
N ARG A 58 -23.80 -50.07 -34.23
CA ARG A 58 -22.62 -49.80 -33.38
C ARG A 58 -22.58 -50.81 -32.22
N PRO A 59 -21.44 -51.49 -31.95
CA PRO A 59 -21.37 -52.52 -30.92
C PRO A 59 -21.40 -51.95 -29.50
N ILE A 60 -22.12 -52.63 -28.60
CA ILE A 60 -22.38 -52.20 -27.20
C ILE A 60 -21.20 -52.55 -26.27
N HIS A 61 -19.97 -52.27 -26.71
CA HIS A 61 -18.75 -52.42 -25.91
C HIS A 61 -18.04 -51.08 -25.64
N SER A 62 -18.40 -50.02 -26.38
CA SER A 62 -17.79 -48.69 -26.26
C SER A 62 -17.83 -48.11 -24.83
N HIS A 63 -18.96 -48.27 -24.12
CA HIS A 63 -19.16 -47.67 -22.79
C HIS A 63 -18.36 -48.35 -21.68
N GLN A 64 -18.29 -49.68 -21.66
CA GLN A 64 -17.50 -50.38 -20.64
C GLN A 64 -16.00 -50.09 -20.82
N ASP A 65 -15.48 -50.11 -22.06
CA ASP A 65 -14.09 -49.72 -22.30
C ASP A 65 -13.83 -48.22 -22.10
N ALA A 66 -14.80 -47.34 -22.35
CA ALA A 66 -14.69 -45.92 -22.01
C ALA A 66 -14.56 -45.74 -20.49
N LEU A 67 -15.41 -46.40 -19.69
CA LEU A 67 -15.35 -46.37 -18.23
C LEU A 67 -14.08 -47.04 -17.70
N ARG A 68 -13.64 -48.17 -18.26
CA ARG A 68 -12.41 -48.87 -17.86
C ARG A 68 -11.17 -48.04 -18.19
N ARG A 69 -11.14 -47.37 -19.35
CA ARG A 69 -10.08 -46.40 -19.71
C ARG A 69 -10.15 -45.12 -18.88
N ALA A 70 -11.33 -44.65 -18.48
CA ALA A 70 -11.48 -43.52 -17.56
C ALA A 70 -10.97 -43.88 -16.16
N ALA A 71 -11.35 -45.05 -15.62
CA ALA A 71 -10.86 -45.57 -14.35
C ALA A 71 -9.34 -45.80 -14.36
N LEU A 72 -8.78 -46.36 -15.43
CA LEU A 72 -7.32 -46.53 -15.59
C LEU A 72 -6.57 -45.20 -15.77
N ARG A 73 -7.19 -44.18 -16.39
CA ARG A 73 -6.65 -42.81 -16.43
C ARG A 73 -6.74 -42.13 -15.06
N TRP A 74 -7.80 -42.39 -14.29
CA TRP A 74 -7.98 -41.86 -12.94
C TRP A 74 -6.99 -42.51 -11.96
N SER A 75 -6.83 -43.84 -11.99
CA SER A 75 -5.85 -44.55 -11.17
C SER A 75 -4.41 -44.19 -11.56
N LYS A 76 -4.06 -44.13 -12.85
CA LYS A 76 -2.74 -43.62 -13.26
C LYS A 76 -2.52 -42.15 -12.86
N ARG A 77 -3.56 -41.30 -12.87
CA ARG A 77 -3.44 -39.92 -12.39
C ARG A 77 -3.17 -39.86 -10.88
N PHE A 78 -3.81 -40.70 -10.08
CA PHE A 78 -3.57 -40.77 -8.63
C PHE A 78 -2.25 -41.45 -8.26
N GLN A 79 -1.88 -42.52 -8.95
CA GLN A 79 -0.56 -43.15 -8.83
C GLN A 79 0.56 -42.20 -9.29
N SER A 80 0.32 -41.35 -10.29
CA SER A 80 1.29 -40.30 -10.67
C SER A 80 1.40 -39.17 -9.65
N THR A 81 0.39 -38.88 -8.83
CA THR A 81 0.57 -37.98 -7.67
C THR A 81 1.23 -38.67 -6.46
N ALA A 82 1.15 -40.00 -6.37
CA ALA A 82 1.74 -40.76 -5.26
C ALA A 82 3.21 -41.16 -5.51
N ALA A 83 3.56 -41.55 -6.73
CA ALA A 83 4.88 -42.11 -7.07
C ALA A 83 5.99 -41.06 -7.27
N THR A 84 5.65 -39.77 -7.37
CA THR A 84 6.61 -38.65 -7.37
C THR A 84 6.24 -37.59 -6.34
N ALA A 85 6.02 -38.03 -5.10
CA ALA A 85 6.36 -37.23 -3.93
C ALA A 85 7.89 -37.07 -3.85
N ALA A 86 8.46 -36.31 -4.79
CA ALA A 86 9.85 -35.90 -4.76
C ALA A 86 10.13 -35.16 -3.44
N GLU A 87 11.34 -35.31 -2.89
CA GLU A 87 11.72 -34.58 -1.68
C GLU A 87 11.42 -33.08 -1.85
N PRO A 88 10.78 -32.42 -0.87
CA PRO A 88 10.32 -31.05 -1.02
C PRO A 88 11.53 -30.14 -1.26
N THR A 89 11.69 -29.72 -2.52
CA THR A 89 12.92 -29.08 -3.01
C THR A 89 13.30 -27.91 -2.09
N PRO A 90 14.54 -27.88 -1.55
CA PRO A 90 14.89 -26.95 -0.49
C PRO A 90 14.53 -25.50 -0.83
N ALA A 91 13.74 -24.88 0.06
CA ALA A 91 13.12 -23.59 -0.23
C ALA A 91 14.19 -22.51 -0.45
N ALA A 92 14.28 -22.01 -1.69
CA ALA A 92 15.30 -21.07 -2.11
C ALA A 92 15.31 -19.81 -1.23
N LEU A 93 16.49 -19.48 -0.71
CA LEU A 93 16.73 -18.50 0.33
C LEU A 93 17.74 -17.44 -0.15
N SER A 94 17.29 -16.19 -0.23
CA SER A 94 18.14 -15.06 -0.62
C SER A 94 19.22 -14.76 0.45
N HIS A 95 20.44 -14.49 0.00
CA HIS A 95 21.60 -14.20 0.85
C HIS A 95 21.41 -12.87 1.62
N PRO A 96 21.85 -12.71 2.88
CA PRO A 96 21.46 -11.59 3.74
C PRO A 96 21.98 -10.23 3.23
N VAL A 97 23.09 -10.23 2.48
CA VAL A 97 23.60 -9.04 1.79
C VAL A 97 22.56 -8.43 0.84
N VAL A 98 21.72 -9.24 0.18
CA VAL A 98 20.62 -8.76 -0.66
C VAL A 98 19.56 -8.07 0.20
N GLY A 99 19.29 -8.58 1.40
CA GLY A 99 18.39 -7.96 2.37
C GLY A 99 18.90 -6.60 2.85
N ASN A 100 20.18 -6.52 3.20
CA ASN A 100 20.83 -5.25 3.58
C ASN A 100 20.85 -4.25 2.42
N TRP A 101 21.11 -4.69 1.19
CA TRP A 101 21.04 -3.85 -0.01
C TRP A 101 19.62 -3.30 -0.23
N PHE A 102 18.58 -4.12 -0.14
CA PHE A 102 17.19 -3.65 -0.22
C PHE A 102 16.84 -2.62 0.86
N LEU A 103 17.32 -2.81 2.10
CA LEU A 103 17.15 -1.82 3.16
C LEU A 103 17.89 -0.51 2.84
N PHE A 104 19.17 -0.59 2.44
CA PHE A 104 19.96 0.59 2.03
C PHE A 104 19.29 1.36 0.89
N SER A 105 18.85 0.68 -0.17
CA SER A 105 18.12 1.29 -1.27
C SER A 105 16.79 1.90 -0.82
N SER A 106 16.09 1.30 0.15
CA SER A 106 14.90 1.93 0.74
C SER A 106 15.26 3.19 1.54
N SER A 107 16.38 3.21 2.27
CA SER A 107 16.87 4.41 2.98
C SER A 107 17.27 5.54 2.04
N LEU A 108 17.83 5.23 0.86
CA LEU A 108 18.06 6.25 -0.18
C LEU A 108 16.74 6.80 -0.73
N VAL A 109 15.73 5.94 -0.96
CA VAL A 109 14.39 6.38 -1.40
C VAL A 109 13.67 7.20 -0.31
N PHE A 110 13.90 6.93 0.97
CA PHE A 110 13.47 7.81 2.07
C PHE A 110 14.18 9.18 1.96
N GLY A 111 15.50 9.18 1.78
CA GLY A 111 16.31 10.39 1.65
C GLY A 111 15.86 11.29 0.49
N ILE A 112 15.67 10.73 -0.71
CA ILE A 112 15.23 11.52 -1.87
C ILE A 112 13.81 12.06 -1.70
N VAL A 113 12.91 11.37 -1.00
CA VAL A 113 11.58 11.91 -0.70
C VAL A 113 11.66 13.13 0.22
N VAL A 114 12.58 13.17 1.19
CA VAL A 114 12.79 14.38 2.01
C VAL A 114 13.43 15.50 1.18
N VAL A 115 14.47 15.18 0.39
CA VAL A 115 15.15 16.16 -0.50
C VAL A 115 14.20 16.75 -1.54
N GLY A 116 13.37 15.93 -2.18
CA GLY A 116 12.35 16.39 -3.14
C GLY A 116 11.24 17.22 -2.50
N GLY A 117 10.91 16.95 -1.23
CA GLY A 117 10.06 17.81 -0.41
C GLY A 117 10.66 19.21 -0.23
N ILE A 118 11.92 19.27 0.20
CA ILE A 118 12.66 20.55 0.30
C ILE A 118 12.71 21.24 -1.07
N THR A 119 13.02 20.50 -2.14
CA THR A 119 13.12 21.01 -3.53
C THR A 119 11.81 21.70 -4.00
N ARG A 120 10.64 21.17 -3.61
CA ARG A 120 9.34 21.84 -3.85
C ARG A 120 9.15 23.06 -2.94
N LEU A 121 9.46 22.93 -1.64
CA LEU A 121 9.26 23.97 -0.62
C LEU A 121 10.19 25.19 -0.79
N THR A 122 11.33 25.03 -1.44
CA THR A 122 12.23 26.12 -1.88
C THR A 122 11.93 26.62 -3.30
N GLU A 123 10.82 26.19 -3.89
CA GLU A 123 10.38 26.49 -5.27
C GLU A 123 11.46 26.23 -6.35
N SER A 124 12.42 25.35 -6.06
CA SER A 124 13.57 25.09 -6.94
C SER A 124 13.30 24.11 -8.09
N GLY A 125 12.09 23.56 -8.19
CA GLY A 125 11.77 22.41 -9.05
C GLY A 125 11.83 22.64 -10.55
N LEU A 126 12.05 23.88 -11.02
CA LEU A 126 12.16 24.25 -12.45
C LEU A 126 13.44 25.05 -12.77
N SER A 127 14.37 25.19 -11.80
CA SER A 127 15.60 25.98 -11.93
C SER A 127 16.55 25.50 -13.05
N ILE A 128 16.55 24.20 -13.34
CA ILE A 128 17.41 23.57 -14.35
C ILE A 128 16.56 23.22 -15.58
N THR A 129 16.45 24.16 -16.51
CA THR A 129 15.58 24.05 -17.70
C THR A 129 16.01 22.94 -18.68
N GLU A 130 17.28 22.51 -18.66
CA GLU A 130 17.81 21.48 -19.54
C GLU A 130 17.72 20.03 -19.00
N TRP A 131 17.56 19.06 -19.90
CA TRP A 131 17.55 17.62 -19.59
C TRP A 131 18.82 16.90 -20.08
N ASN A 132 19.95 17.18 -19.44
CA ASN A 132 21.21 16.48 -19.70
C ASN A 132 21.43 15.31 -18.73
N VAL A 133 21.34 14.07 -19.23
CA VAL A 133 21.45 12.85 -18.40
C VAL A 133 22.83 12.70 -17.74
N ILE A 134 23.91 12.91 -18.50
CA ILE A 134 25.30 12.74 -18.03
C ILE A 134 25.98 14.09 -17.78
N ARG A 135 25.87 15.07 -18.70
CA ARG A 135 26.53 16.38 -18.54
C ARG A 135 26.04 17.14 -17.31
N GLY A 136 24.72 17.13 -17.05
CA GLY A 136 24.08 17.67 -15.85
C GLY A 136 24.31 16.87 -14.56
N MET A 137 25.38 16.06 -14.51
CA MET A 137 25.96 15.53 -13.28
C MET A 137 27.15 16.38 -12.78
N LYS A 138 27.78 17.20 -13.64
CA LYS A 138 28.66 18.28 -13.19
C LYS A 138 27.78 19.41 -12.59
N TRP A 139 28.28 20.13 -11.60
CA TRP A 139 27.76 21.44 -11.20
C TRP A 139 28.53 22.58 -11.91
N PRO A 140 27.97 23.79 -12.02
CA PRO A 140 28.74 24.98 -12.39
C PRO A 140 29.78 25.28 -11.30
N SER A 141 30.99 25.65 -11.72
CA SER A 141 32.17 25.70 -10.84
C SER A 141 33.04 26.96 -11.01
N GLY A 142 32.90 27.68 -12.12
CA GLY A 142 33.42 29.04 -12.31
C GLY A 142 32.28 30.03 -12.55
N ASP A 143 32.54 31.33 -12.37
CA ASP A 143 31.51 32.36 -12.47
C ASP A 143 30.91 32.47 -13.88
N ASP A 144 31.70 32.23 -14.94
CA ASP A 144 31.21 32.13 -16.32
C ASP A 144 30.19 30.99 -16.51
N GLU A 145 30.41 29.84 -15.85
CA GLU A 145 29.45 28.72 -15.90
C GLU A 145 28.15 29.08 -15.16
N TRP A 146 28.26 29.80 -14.04
CA TRP A 146 27.09 30.30 -13.30
C TRP A 146 26.31 31.36 -14.07
N ALA A 147 26.98 32.27 -14.78
CA ALA A 147 26.34 33.27 -15.63
C ALA A 147 25.54 32.61 -16.77
N VAL A 148 26.10 31.57 -17.41
CA VAL A 148 25.41 30.81 -18.47
C VAL A 148 24.18 30.06 -17.96
N GLU A 149 24.24 29.39 -16.80
CA GLU A 149 23.03 28.76 -16.25
C GLU A 149 21.99 29.78 -15.77
N PHE A 150 22.42 30.96 -15.29
CA PHE A 150 21.49 32.01 -14.85
C PHE A 150 20.78 32.67 -16.04
N ASP A 151 21.45 32.95 -17.17
CA ASP A 151 20.81 33.44 -18.40
C ASP A 151 19.72 32.48 -18.91
N LYS A 152 20.01 31.16 -18.94
CA LYS A 152 18.99 30.14 -19.25
C LYS A 152 17.79 30.20 -18.29
N TYR A 153 18.02 30.52 -17.01
CA TYR A 153 16.96 30.64 -16.02
C TYR A 153 16.15 31.93 -16.20
N GLN A 154 16.79 33.06 -16.50
CA GLN A 154 16.13 34.34 -16.82
C GLN A 154 15.19 34.25 -18.03
N GLN A 155 15.48 33.32 -18.95
CA GLN A 155 14.62 33.03 -20.10
C GLN A 155 13.37 32.18 -19.74
N SER A 156 13.31 31.55 -18.57
CA SER A 156 12.21 30.66 -18.15
C SER A 156 10.90 31.39 -17.79
N PRO A 157 9.74 30.71 -17.81
CA PRO A 157 8.49 31.24 -17.26
C PRO A 157 8.55 31.52 -15.76
N GLU A 158 9.31 30.71 -14.99
CA GLU A 158 9.42 30.84 -13.53
C GLU A 158 10.12 32.14 -13.12
N TYR A 159 11.24 32.48 -13.77
CA TYR A 159 11.88 33.78 -13.57
C TYR A 159 10.94 34.92 -13.99
N LYS A 160 10.30 34.82 -15.17
CA LYS A 160 9.48 35.92 -15.72
C LYS A 160 8.21 36.22 -14.93
N LEU A 161 7.60 35.23 -14.27
CA LEU A 161 6.35 35.41 -13.51
C LEU A 161 6.55 35.49 -11.99
N LEU A 162 7.53 34.79 -11.43
CA LEU A 162 7.76 34.73 -9.98
C LEU A 162 9.10 35.38 -9.61
N ASN A 163 10.21 34.82 -10.10
CA ASN A 163 11.55 35.07 -9.55
C ASN A 163 12.33 36.20 -10.25
N HIS A 164 11.63 37.19 -10.83
CA HIS A 164 12.21 38.19 -11.74
C HIS A 164 13.26 39.13 -11.13
N ASN A 165 13.37 39.18 -9.80
CA ASN A 165 14.30 40.02 -9.04
C ASN A 165 15.36 39.23 -8.25
N ILE A 166 15.47 37.90 -8.40
CA ILE A 166 16.43 37.12 -7.60
C ILE A 166 17.88 37.43 -8.00
N SER A 167 18.77 37.45 -7.02
CA SER A 167 20.22 37.55 -7.23
C SER A 167 20.83 36.22 -7.70
N LEU A 168 22.06 36.28 -8.20
CA LEU A 168 22.82 35.09 -8.58
C LEU A 168 23.07 34.13 -7.39
N GLU A 169 23.18 34.64 -6.16
CA GLU A 169 23.33 33.81 -4.96
C GLU A 169 22.01 33.11 -4.59
N GLU A 170 20.86 33.75 -4.76
CA GLU A 170 19.56 33.11 -4.60
C GLU A 170 19.31 32.05 -5.69
N PHE A 171 19.72 32.33 -6.94
CA PHE A 171 19.71 31.35 -8.02
C PHE A 171 20.59 30.12 -7.71
N LYS A 172 21.83 30.32 -7.25
CA LYS A 172 22.72 29.23 -6.80
C LYS A 172 22.01 28.34 -5.76
N ASN A 173 21.34 28.93 -4.78
CA ASN A 173 20.64 28.19 -3.73
C ASN A 173 19.49 27.30 -4.27
N ILE A 174 18.66 27.79 -5.19
CA ILE A 174 17.61 26.94 -5.80
C ILE A 174 18.23 25.88 -6.72
N PHE A 175 19.21 26.25 -7.55
CA PHE A 175 19.91 25.32 -8.44
C PHE A 175 20.55 24.15 -7.68
N TYR A 176 21.17 24.39 -6.53
CA TYR A 176 21.78 23.32 -5.71
C TYR A 176 20.77 22.28 -5.23
N TRP A 177 19.57 22.68 -4.78
CA TRP A 177 18.54 21.74 -4.34
C TRP A 177 18.06 20.85 -5.49
N GLU A 178 17.77 21.43 -6.65
CA GLU A 178 17.31 20.65 -7.80
C GLU A 178 18.41 19.77 -8.37
N TRP A 179 19.64 20.28 -8.49
CA TRP A 179 20.81 19.52 -8.92
C TRP A 179 21.05 18.32 -7.99
N PHE A 180 20.96 18.51 -6.67
CA PHE A 180 21.16 17.45 -5.70
C PHE A 180 20.03 16.42 -5.76
N HIS A 181 18.77 16.85 -5.87
CA HIS A 181 17.62 15.96 -6.07
C HIS A 181 17.76 15.09 -7.33
N ARG A 182 18.04 15.72 -8.48
CA ARG A 182 18.27 15.02 -9.76
C ARG A 182 19.41 14.00 -9.67
N ASN A 183 20.54 14.37 -9.08
CA ASN A 183 21.72 13.49 -8.96
C ASN A 183 21.56 12.37 -7.93
N LEU A 184 20.82 12.60 -6.85
CA LEU A 184 20.42 11.55 -5.92
C LEU A 184 19.50 10.53 -6.63
N GLY A 185 18.60 10.99 -7.50
CA GLY A 185 17.76 10.13 -8.36
C GLY A 185 18.59 9.24 -9.30
N ARG A 186 19.56 9.82 -10.02
CA ARG A 186 20.52 9.07 -10.86
C ARG A 186 21.28 8.02 -10.03
N THR A 187 21.71 8.38 -8.83
CA THR A 187 22.44 7.50 -7.90
C THR A 187 21.59 6.32 -7.43
N ILE A 188 20.32 6.55 -7.09
CA ILE A 188 19.36 5.48 -6.75
C ILE A 188 19.14 4.54 -7.94
N GLY A 189 19.08 5.08 -9.17
CA GLY A 189 19.05 4.28 -10.40
C GLY A 189 20.22 3.29 -10.49
N MET A 190 21.45 3.77 -10.29
CA MET A 190 22.65 2.93 -10.31
C MET A 190 22.67 1.91 -9.17
N VAL A 191 22.33 2.33 -7.94
CA VAL A 191 22.29 1.47 -6.73
C VAL A 191 21.20 0.40 -6.81
N MET A 192 20.12 0.62 -7.55
CA MET A 192 19.14 -0.43 -7.84
C MET A 192 19.58 -1.34 -9.00
N LEU A 193 20.01 -0.77 -10.13
CA LEU A 193 20.22 -1.52 -11.36
C LEU A 193 21.48 -2.41 -11.31
N VAL A 194 22.63 -1.86 -10.90
CA VAL A 194 23.91 -2.59 -10.97
C VAL A 194 23.92 -3.82 -10.05
N PRO A 195 23.47 -3.75 -8.78
CA PRO A 195 23.35 -4.93 -7.93
C PRO A 195 22.26 -5.90 -8.39
N THR A 196 21.17 -5.42 -9.00
CA THR A 196 20.13 -6.30 -9.57
C THR A 196 20.71 -7.18 -10.69
N ILE A 197 21.47 -6.60 -11.61
CA ILE A 197 22.18 -7.32 -12.67
C ILE A 197 23.18 -8.31 -12.04
N PHE A 198 24.06 -7.83 -11.16
CA PHE A 198 25.08 -8.66 -10.49
C PHE A 198 24.47 -9.86 -9.75
N PHE A 199 23.46 -9.65 -8.91
CA PHE A 199 22.81 -10.71 -8.14
C PHE A 199 21.95 -11.66 -8.99
N THR A 200 21.48 -11.23 -10.16
CA THR A 200 20.71 -12.08 -11.09
C THR A 200 21.61 -13.06 -11.83
N PHE A 201 22.76 -12.59 -12.34
CA PHE A 201 23.60 -13.37 -13.26
C PHE A 201 24.81 -14.05 -12.59
N THR A 202 25.33 -13.52 -11.48
CA THR A 202 26.44 -14.17 -10.73
C THR A 202 25.93 -15.13 -9.64
N ARG A 203 26.84 -15.85 -8.98
CA ARG A 203 26.55 -16.74 -7.83
C ARG A 203 27.42 -16.37 -6.63
N PRO A 204 26.94 -16.57 -5.38
CA PRO A 204 27.80 -16.45 -4.20
C PRO A 204 28.82 -17.61 -4.18
N SER A 205 30.07 -17.32 -3.80
CA SER A 205 31.12 -18.35 -3.69
C SER A 205 30.89 -19.26 -2.48
N ALA A 206 31.38 -20.50 -2.54
CA ALA A 206 31.23 -21.47 -1.45
C ALA A 206 31.76 -20.94 -0.10
N ALA A 207 32.90 -20.24 -0.09
CA ALA A 207 33.47 -19.60 1.10
C ALA A 207 32.68 -18.37 1.59
N ARG A 208 31.79 -17.78 0.78
CA ARG A 208 30.83 -16.75 1.22
C ARG A 208 29.58 -17.40 1.80
N ILE A 209 29.05 -18.44 1.15
CA ILE A 209 27.94 -19.26 1.67
C ILE A 209 28.29 -19.83 3.05
N ALA A 210 29.42 -20.52 3.18
CA ALA A 210 29.86 -21.16 4.42
C ALA A 210 29.97 -20.16 5.59
N ARG A 211 30.58 -19.00 5.36
CA ARG A 211 30.66 -17.93 6.36
C ARG A 211 29.30 -17.33 6.74
N ALA A 212 28.34 -17.30 5.81
CA ALA A 212 27.01 -16.74 6.07
C ALA A 212 26.09 -17.71 6.82
N ILE A 213 26.19 -19.03 6.55
CA ILE A 213 25.39 -20.06 7.25
C ILE A 213 26.04 -20.51 8.57
N GLY A 214 27.38 -20.41 8.70
CA GLY A 214 28.11 -20.86 9.88
C GLY A 214 27.91 -22.36 10.14
N ALA A 215 27.60 -22.72 11.39
CA ALA A 215 27.30 -24.09 11.81
C ALA A 215 25.83 -24.52 11.54
N SER A 216 25.08 -23.79 10.71
CA SER A 216 23.67 -24.07 10.46
C SER A 216 23.43 -25.24 9.50
N THR A 217 22.35 -25.98 9.73
CA THR A 217 21.86 -27.13 8.94
C THR A 217 21.21 -26.74 7.60
N VAL A 218 21.32 -25.49 7.16
CA VAL A 218 20.72 -25.02 5.89
C VAL A 218 21.37 -25.73 4.70
N ALA A 219 20.56 -26.47 3.94
CA ALA A 219 21.00 -27.15 2.73
C ALA A 219 21.66 -26.17 1.74
N LYS A 220 22.81 -26.56 1.18
CA LYS A 220 23.64 -25.71 0.31
C LYS A 220 22.87 -25.22 -0.92
N ASP A 221 21.98 -26.04 -1.47
CA ASP A 221 21.20 -25.72 -2.66
C ASP A 221 20.16 -24.62 -2.43
N SER A 222 19.62 -24.51 -1.21
CA SER A 222 18.74 -23.38 -0.81
C SER A 222 19.41 -22.03 -1.03
N VAL A 223 20.74 -21.96 -0.90
CA VAL A 223 21.56 -20.74 -0.91
C VAL A 223 22.52 -20.67 -2.10
N ALA A 224 22.34 -21.52 -3.12
CA ALA A 224 23.16 -21.60 -4.34
C ALA A 224 22.93 -20.43 -5.34
N ARG A 225 22.14 -19.42 -4.97
CA ARG A 225 21.88 -18.18 -5.71
C ARG A 225 21.83 -17.01 -4.72
N TRP A 226 22.17 -15.80 -5.17
CA TRP A 226 22.04 -14.61 -4.33
C TRP A 226 20.58 -14.31 -3.95
N MET A 227 19.67 -14.53 -4.90
CA MET A 227 18.25 -14.21 -4.79
C MET A 227 17.39 -15.46 -5.08
N ALA A 228 16.41 -15.70 -4.21
CA ALA A 228 15.28 -16.56 -4.48
C ALA A 228 14.38 -15.93 -5.57
N PRO A 229 13.62 -16.71 -6.37
CA PRO A 229 12.88 -16.20 -7.53
C PRO A 229 11.94 -15.01 -7.24
N GLY A 230 11.28 -15.00 -6.08
CA GLY A 230 10.43 -13.88 -5.65
C GLY A 230 11.23 -12.60 -5.36
N THR A 231 12.43 -12.72 -4.78
CA THR A 231 13.35 -11.59 -4.55
C THR A 231 13.92 -11.07 -5.87
N THR A 232 14.26 -11.95 -6.82
CA THR A 232 14.67 -11.56 -8.17
C THR A 232 13.57 -10.78 -8.88
N LYS A 233 12.32 -11.24 -8.83
CA LYS A 233 11.18 -10.50 -9.39
C LYS A 233 11.02 -9.12 -8.75
N ALA A 234 11.16 -9.01 -7.43
CA ALA A 234 11.08 -7.73 -6.73
C ALA A 234 12.19 -6.75 -7.15
N ALA A 235 13.43 -7.23 -7.31
CA ALA A 235 14.57 -6.41 -7.73
C ALA A 235 14.36 -5.78 -9.12
N TRP A 236 13.92 -6.60 -10.09
CA TRP A 236 13.60 -6.11 -11.44
C TRP A 236 12.37 -5.19 -11.47
N VAL A 237 11.35 -5.43 -10.64
CA VAL A 237 10.22 -4.50 -10.48
C VAL A 237 10.69 -3.15 -9.92
N CYS A 238 11.57 -3.12 -8.91
CA CYS A 238 12.18 -1.86 -8.44
C CYS A 238 12.95 -1.14 -9.55
N CYS A 239 13.72 -1.85 -10.38
CA CYS A 239 14.46 -1.23 -11.50
C CYS A 239 13.52 -0.59 -12.53
N VAL A 240 12.46 -1.29 -12.93
CA VAL A 240 11.45 -0.76 -13.87
C VAL A 240 10.73 0.47 -13.28
N LEU A 241 10.35 0.42 -12.01
CA LEU A 241 9.70 1.54 -11.33
C LEU A 241 10.64 2.75 -11.16
N VAL A 242 11.94 2.56 -10.94
CA VAL A 242 12.92 3.66 -10.88
C VAL A 242 13.17 4.27 -12.27
N GLY A 243 13.15 3.47 -13.34
CA GLY A 243 13.12 4.00 -14.71
C GLY A 243 11.87 4.85 -14.99
N PHE A 244 10.70 4.38 -14.55
CA PHE A 244 9.43 5.10 -14.63
C PHE A 244 9.43 6.40 -13.78
N GLN A 245 10.05 6.40 -12.60
CA GLN A 245 10.27 7.61 -11.80
C GLN A 245 11.07 8.66 -12.55
N GLY A 246 12.15 8.27 -13.25
CA GLY A 246 12.92 9.19 -14.10
C GLY A 246 12.08 9.80 -15.22
N ALA A 247 11.23 8.98 -15.87
CA ALA A 247 10.31 9.46 -16.90
C ALA A 247 9.21 10.40 -16.34
N LEU A 248 8.67 10.12 -15.15
CA LEU A 248 7.73 11.03 -14.47
C LEU A 248 8.40 12.33 -14.04
N GLY A 249 9.64 12.29 -13.55
CA GLY A 249 10.40 13.48 -13.15
C GLY A 249 10.68 14.40 -14.34
N TRP A 250 11.08 13.84 -15.48
CA TRP A 250 11.19 14.58 -16.75
C TRP A 250 9.84 15.20 -17.17
N TYR A 251 8.75 14.43 -17.10
CA TYR A 251 7.41 14.91 -17.45
C TYR A 251 6.94 16.06 -16.54
N MET A 252 7.20 15.96 -15.24
CA MET A 252 6.95 17.03 -14.26
C MET A 252 7.65 18.33 -14.66
N VAL A 253 8.98 18.31 -14.80
CA VAL A 253 9.77 19.51 -15.13
C VAL A 253 9.34 20.10 -16.46
N LYS A 254 9.27 19.29 -17.53
CA LYS A 254 8.86 19.76 -18.86
C LYS A 254 7.54 20.55 -18.78
N SER A 255 6.57 20.01 -18.04
CA SER A 255 5.23 20.58 -17.93
C SER A 255 5.11 21.85 -17.05
N GLY A 256 6.15 22.21 -16.30
CA GLY A 256 6.22 23.50 -15.60
C GLY A 256 6.86 24.62 -16.44
N LEU A 257 7.44 24.27 -17.60
CA LEU A 257 8.15 25.17 -18.50
C LEU A 257 7.39 25.40 -19.82
N GLU A 258 6.12 24.99 -19.90
CA GLU A 258 5.27 25.16 -21.09
C GLU A 258 4.84 26.64 -21.21
N GLN A 259 4.88 27.19 -22.43
CA GLN A 259 4.74 28.64 -22.67
C GLN A 259 3.28 29.12 -22.58
N ASP A 260 2.29 28.20 -22.67
CA ASP A 260 0.86 28.48 -22.46
C ASP A 260 0.55 29.02 -21.06
N ILE A 261 1.46 28.80 -20.10
CA ILE A 261 1.44 29.39 -18.76
C ILE A 261 1.56 30.93 -18.82
N LEU A 262 2.29 31.49 -19.78
CA LEU A 262 2.42 32.95 -19.94
C LEU A 262 1.14 33.59 -20.49
N ASP A 263 0.42 32.87 -21.35
CA ASP A 263 -0.81 33.34 -22.00
C ASP A 263 -2.07 33.12 -21.14
N THR A 264 -1.97 32.34 -20.06
CA THR A 264 -3.11 31.97 -19.20
C THR A 264 -3.26 32.93 -18.01
N PRO A 265 -4.36 33.68 -17.89
CA PRO A 265 -4.56 34.62 -16.77
C PRO A 265 -4.48 33.94 -15.40
N ASN A 266 -3.68 34.53 -14.49
CA ASN A 266 -3.41 34.03 -13.14
C ASN A 266 -2.78 32.62 -13.08
N ALA A 267 -2.21 32.12 -14.18
CA ALA A 267 -1.42 30.90 -14.13
C ALA A 267 -0.10 31.12 -13.39
N THR A 268 0.40 30.02 -12.80
CA THR A 268 1.63 29.99 -12.01
C THR A 268 2.52 28.89 -12.58
N PRO A 269 3.81 29.17 -12.85
CA PRO A 269 4.75 28.19 -13.39
C PRO A 269 5.17 27.22 -12.28
N ARG A 270 4.35 26.19 -12.05
CA ARG A 270 4.59 25.14 -11.06
C ARG A 270 4.17 23.77 -11.57
N VAL A 271 4.80 22.74 -11.02
CA VAL A 271 4.47 21.34 -11.35
C VAL A 271 3.07 20.99 -10.83
N SER A 272 2.19 20.54 -11.72
CA SER A 272 0.85 20.07 -11.39
C SER A 272 0.81 19.11 -10.20
N GLN A 273 -0.09 19.37 -9.25
CA GLN A 273 -0.31 18.58 -8.04
C GLN A 273 -0.64 17.11 -8.37
N TYR A 274 -1.31 16.84 -9.50
CA TYR A 274 -1.55 15.47 -9.99
C TYR A 274 -0.26 14.75 -10.37
N ARG A 275 0.69 15.44 -11.01
CA ARG A 275 1.99 14.87 -11.41
C ARG A 275 2.88 14.67 -10.20
N LEU A 276 2.89 15.63 -9.26
CA LEU A 276 3.54 15.52 -7.96
C LEU A 276 3.03 14.32 -7.15
N ALA A 277 1.71 14.14 -7.05
CA ALA A 277 1.09 12.99 -6.39
C ALA A 277 1.41 11.66 -7.08
N ALA A 278 1.39 11.60 -8.42
CA ALA A 278 1.77 10.39 -9.16
C ALA A 278 3.25 10.01 -8.96
N HIS A 279 4.15 11.00 -8.92
CA HIS A 279 5.57 10.81 -8.66
C HIS A 279 5.84 10.39 -7.22
N LEU A 280 5.28 11.09 -6.22
CA LEU A 280 5.42 10.73 -4.81
C LEU A 280 4.82 9.35 -4.52
N GLY A 281 3.63 9.06 -5.05
CA GLY A 281 2.95 7.77 -4.88
C GLY A 281 3.72 6.60 -5.48
N SER A 282 4.34 6.77 -6.66
CA SER A 282 5.19 5.71 -7.25
C SER A 282 6.56 5.59 -6.56
N ALA A 283 7.11 6.68 -6.02
CA ALA A 283 8.25 6.62 -5.09
C ALA A 283 7.92 5.81 -3.83
N PHE A 284 6.73 6.02 -3.24
CA PHE A 284 6.27 5.24 -2.09
C PHE A 284 6.10 3.75 -2.44
N VAL A 285 5.63 3.40 -3.65
CA VAL A 285 5.56 1.99 -4.08
C VAL A 285 6.95 1.36 -4.14
N ILE A 286 7.96 2.06 -4.68
CA ILE A 286 9.36 1.57 -4.67
C ILE A 286 9.85 1.40 -3.24
N TYR A 287 9.60 2.39 -2.37
CA TYR A 287 9.96 2.35 -0.95
C TYR A 287 9.36 1.13 -0.24
N VAL A 288 8.05 0.91 -0.39
CA VAL A 288 7.30 -0.22 0.19
C VAL A 288 7.87 -1.55 -0.31
N VAL A 289 8.09 -1.70 -1.61
CA VAL A 289 8.63 -2.94 -2.19
C VAL A 289 10.05 -3.21 -1.70
N ALA A 290 10.92 -2.19 -1.66
CA ALA A 290 12.31 -2.33 -1.21
C ALA A 290 12.39 -2.67 0.28
N LEU A 291 11.77 -1.86 1.15
CA LEU A 291 11.75 -2.08 2.61
C LEU A 291 11.17 -3.46 2.96
N TRP A 292 10.06 -3.85 2.33
CA TRP A 292 9.42 -5.14 2.56
C TRP A 292 10.31 -6.32 2.17
N ASN A 293 11.00 -6.24 1.02
CA ASN A 293 11.92 -7.30 0.61
C ASN A 293 13.17 -7.36 1.47
N GLY A 294 13.74 -6.21 1.88
CA GLY A 294 14.85 -6.15 2.83
C GLY A 294 14.52 -6.86 4.15
N MET A 295 13.38 -6.49 4.76
CA MET A 295 12.89 -7.16 5.97
C MET A 295 12.60 -8.65 5.75
N GLN A 296 12.02 -9.04 4.60
CA GLN A 296 11.72 -10.45 4.30
C GLN A 296 12.96 -11.31 4.12
N VAL A 297 13.98 -10.83 3.39
CA VAL A 297 15.22 -11.59 3.19
C VAL A 297 15.91 -11.82 4.54
N LEU A 298 16.07 -10.78 5.35
CA LEU A 298 16.73 -10.89 6.67
C LEU A 298 15.90 -11.70 7.68
N GLY A 299 14.58 -11.52 7.70
CA GLY A 299 13.68 -12.27 8.58
C GLY A 299 13.63 -13.77 8.26
N ASN A 300 13.59 -14.12 6.97
CA ASN A 300 13.66 -15.51 6.53
C ASN A 300 15.06 -16.08 6.80
N TRP A 301 16.13 -15.35 6.46
CA TRP A 301 17.52 -15.78 6.72
C TRP A 301 17.74 -16.13 8.19
N LYS A 302 17.37 -15.23 9.11
CA LYS A 302 17.47 -15.49 10.55
C LYS A 302 16.68 -16.74 10.95
N THR A 303 15.42 -16.86 10.51
CA THR A 303 14.56 -18.00 10.85
C THR A 303 15.14 -19.34 10.34
N HIS A 304 15.73 -19.36 9.14
CA HIS A 304 16.39 -20.55 8.61
C HIS A 304 17.70 -20.87 9.35
N VAL A 305 18.57 -19.88 9.57
CA VAL A 305 19.88 -20.10 10.18
C VAL A 305 19.80 -20.48 11.66
N THR A 306 18.94 -19.82 12.46
CA THR A 306 18.89 -20.04 13.92
C THR A 306 17.92 -21.14 14.34
N ASN A 307 16.84 -21.37 13.59
CA ASN A 307 15.74 -22.25 13.99
C ASN A 307 15.42 -23.36 12.97
N ASN A 308 16.33 -23.64 12.01
CA ASN A 308 16.12 -24.55 10.89
C ASN A 308 14.79 -24.31 10.10
N GLY A 309 14.36 -23.04 10.01
CA GLY A 309 13.13 -22.62 9.33
C GLY A 309 11.90 -22.50 10.24
N ILE A 310 11.98 -22.92 11.51
CA ILE A 310 10.85 -22.89 12.45
C ILE A 310 10.66 -21.47 13.01
N ASN A 311 9.58 -20.80 12.61
CA ASN A 311 9.19 -19.52 13.21
C ASN A 311 8.51 -19.76 14.57
N VAL A 312 9.23 -19.50 15.66
CA VAL A 312 8.77 -19.76 17.04
C VAL A 312 7.55 -18.94 17.45
N ASP A 313 7.47 -17.66 17.06
CA ASP A 313 6.28 -16.82 17.31
C ASP A 313 5.02 -17.46 16.70
N ARG A 314 5.13 -18.00 15.48
CA ARG A 314 4.03 -18.68 14.78
C ARG A 314 3.70 -20.05 15.38
N ALA A 315 4.67 -20.77 15.94
CA ALA A 315 4.41 -21.99 16.69
C ALA A 315 3.62 -21.69 17.97
N ALA A 316 4.05 -20.70 18.76
CA ALA A 316 3.35 -20.26 19.97
C ALA A 316 1.93 -19.74 19.67
N VAL A 317 1.76 -18.89 18.65
CA VAL A 317 0.44 -18.36 18.26
C VAL A 317 -0.50 -19.45 17.74
N ARG A 318 0.02 -20.55 17.16
CA ARG A 318 -0.80 -21.71 16.74
C ARG A 318 -1.32 -22.53 17.91
N ALA A 319 -0.64 -22.51 19.06
CA ALA A 319 -1.06 -23.24 20.27
C ALA A 319 -2.13 -22.49 21.10
N LEU A 320 -2.48 -21.25 20.72
CA LEU A 320 -3.51 -20.46 21.40
C LEU A 320 -4.93 -20.94 21.09
N ALA A 321 -5.84 -20.73 22.04
CA ALA A 321 -7.27 -21.01 21.88
C ALA A 321 -7.87 -20.35 20.64
N ALA A 322 -8.87 -21.00 20.04
CA ALA A 322 -9.43 -20.62 18.74
C ALA A 322 -10.02 -19.19 18.72
N ASP A 323 -10.60 -18.72 19.83
CA ASP A 323 -11.13 -17.37 19.96
C ASP A 323 -10.00 -16.33 19.93
N GLN A 324 -8.89 -16.58 20.63
CA GLN A 324 -7.69 -15.75 20.64
C GLN A 324 -7.07 -15.71 19.25
N LEU A 325 -6.99 -16.85 18.57
CA LEU A 325 -6.49 -16.91 17.20
C LEU A 325 -7.38 -16.12 16.21
N VAL A 326 -8.71 -16.11 16.40
CA VAL A 326 -9.62 -15.23 15.64
C VAL A 326 -9.41 -13.75 15.98
N LYS A 327 -9.23 -13.40 17.27
CA LYS A 327 -8.95 -12.03 17.72
C LYS A 327 -7.61 -11.50 17.15
N LEU A 328 -6.58 -12.35 17.11
CA LEU A 328 -5.27 -12.09 16.50
C LEU A 328 -5.34 -11.96 14.98
N ARG A 329 -6.07 -12.85 14.29
CA ARG A 329 -6.29 -12.73 12.83
C ARG A 329 -7.04 -11.44 12.46
N LYS A 330 -7.99 -10.97 13.30
CA LYS A 330 -8.62 -9.64 13.15
C LYS A 330 -7.61 -8.50 13.34
N PHE A 331 -6.71 -8.58 14.32
CA PHE A 331 -5.62 -7.60 14.52
C PHE A 331 -4.60 -7.59 13.36
N ALA A 332 -4.26 -8.76 12.82
CA ALA A 332 -3.43 -8.85 11.61
C ALA A 332 -4.11 -8.19 10.40
N LYS A 333 -5.44 -8.29 10.25
CA LYS A 333 -6.17 -7.53 9.21
C LYS A 333 -6.11 -6.02 9.48
N SER A 334 -6.32 -5.56 10.71
CA SER A 334 -6.26 -4.12 11.00
C SER A 334 -4.88 -3.51 10.77
N SER A 335 -3.77 -4.25 10.97
CA SER A 335 -2.44 -3.70 10.65
C SER A 335 -2.22 -3.47 9.14
N HIS A 336 -2.87 -4.25 8.26
CA HIS A 336 -2.86 -3.98 6.82
C HIS A 336 -3.74 -2.77 6.47
N MET A 337 -4.91 -2.62 7.11
CA MET A 337 -5.79 -1.47 6.91
C MET A 337 -5.14 -0.16 7.38
N VAL A 338 -4.48 -0.17 8.53
CA VAL A 338 -3.73 0.98 9.06
C VAL A 338 -2.55 1.35 8.14
N ALA A 339 -1.78 0.38 7.64
CA ALA A 339 -0.71 0.67 6.68
C ALA A 339 -1.24 1.31 5.38
N GLY A 340 -2.43 0.89 4.92
CA GLY A 340 -3.12 1.52 3.78
C GLY A 340 -3.60 2.95 4.07
N LEU A 341 -4.21 3.19 5.23
CA LEU A 341 -4.66 4.53 5.64
C LEU A 341 -3.49 5.51 5.83
N VAL A 342 -2.38 5.05 6.42
CA VAL A 342 -1.13 5.83 6.52
C VAL A 342 -0.58 6.16 5.14
N PHE A 343 -0.53 5.19 4.21
CA PHE A 343 -0.10 5.43 2.82
C PHE A 343 -0.99 6.48 2.13
N LEU A 344 -2.31 6.37 2.24
CA LEU A 344 -3.26 7.30 1.61
C LEU A 344 -3.18 8.71 2.21
N THR A 345 -2.98 8.82 3.54
CA THR A 345 -2.82 10.12 4.21
C THR A 345 -1.49 10.78 3.87
N ALA A 346 -0.40 10.01 3.80
CA ALA A 346 0.89 10.52 3.34
C ALA A 346 0.83 10.95 1.86
N LEU A 347 0.06 10.24 1.03
CA LEU A 347 -0.13 10.58 -0.38
C LEU A 347 -1.03 11.81 -0.58
N SER A 348 -2.07 12.02 0.23
CA SER A 348 -2.91 13.22 0.11
C SER A 348 -2.14 14.51 0.44
N GLY A 349 -1.07 14.42 1.25
CA GLY A 349 -0.12 15.51 1.47
C GLY A 349 0.54 16.03 0.18
N ALA A 350 0.63 15.24 -0.89
CA ALA A 350 1.13 15.70 -2.18
C ALA A 350 0.23 16.74 -2.84
N PHE A 351 -1.09 16.67 -2.64
CA PHE A 351 -2.03 17.69 -3.11
C PHE A 351 -1.91 18.95 -2.24
N VAL A 352 -1.75 18.79 -0.92
CA VAL A 352 -1.53 19.92 0.01
C VAL A 352 -0.27 20.71 -0.36
N ALA A 353 0.85 20.04 -0.66
CA ALA A 353 2.12 20.66 -1.06
C ALA A 353 2.20 21.05 -2.56
N GLY A 354 1.31 20.54 -3.40
CA GLY A 354 1.21 20.91 -4.82
C GLY A 354 0.30 22.10 -5.09
N LEU A 355 -0.61 22.42 -4.15
CA LEU A 355 -1.50 23.58 -4.18
C LEU A 355 -1.14 24.62 -3.10
N ASP A 356 -0.09 24.38 -2.31
CA ASP A 356 0.34 25.23 -1.18
C ASP A 356 -0.74 25.43 -0.10
N ALA A 357 -1.70 24.49 -0.05
CA ALA A 357 -2.90 24.53 0.77
C ALA A 357 -2.64 24.49 2.29
N GLY A 358 -1.40 24.27 2.73
CA GLY A 358 -1.02 24.41 4.14
C GLY A 358 -1.06 25.85 4.65
N LEU A 359 -1.13 26.85 3.76
CA LEU A 359 -1.12 28.28 4.06
C LEU A 359 -2.50 28.94 4.04
N VAL A 360 -3.60 28.17 3.88
CA VAL A 360 -4.96 28.75 3.81
C VAL A 360 -5.57 28.89 5.21
N TYR A 361 -5.75 27.78 5.92
CA TYR A 361 -6.18 27.81 7.31
C TYR A 361 -5.05 27.38 8.24
N ASN A 362 -4.45 28.35 8.93
CA ASN A 362 -3.34 28.14 9.87
C ASN A 362 -3.77 27.94 11.34
N THR A 363 -5.08 27.83 11.60
CA THR A 363 -5.65 27.46 12.90
C THR A 363 -5.75 25.94 13.10
N TRP A 364 -5.80 25.49 14.35
CA TRP A 364 -6.13 24.11 14.73
C TRP A 364 -6.84 24.09 16.11
N PRO A 365 -7.87 23.24 16.35
CA PRO A 365 -8.44 22.22 15.46
C PRO A 365 -9.37 22.78 14.38
N LEU A 366 -9.85 24.03 14.56
CA LEU A 366 -10.71 24.74 13.63
C LEU A 366 -9.99 25.13 12.33
N MET A 367 -10.77 25.47 11.32
CA MET A 367 -10.37 26.16 10.09
C MET A 367 -11.13 27.50 10.08
N GLY A 368 -10.45 28.55 10.57
CA GLY A 368 -11.11 29.81 10.92
C GLY A 368 -11.98 29.61 12.16
N ASP A 369 -13.20 30.13 12.14
CA ASP A 369 -14.14 30.02 13.26
C ASP A 369 -14.85 28.65 13.35
N ASN A 370 -14.75 27.80 12.32
CA ASN A 370 -15.53 26.57 12.18
C ASN A 370 -14.66 25.30 12.10
N PHE A 371 -15.20 24.14 12.45
CA PHE A 371 -14.50 22.85 12.25
C PHE A 371 -14.41 22.43 10.78
N ILE A 372 -15.32 22.93 9.94
CA ILE A 372 -15.44 22.69 8.51
C ILE A 372 -15.66 24.07 7.87
N PRO A 373 -14.88 24.47 6.85
CA PRO A 373 -15.07 25.74 6.15
C PRO A 373 -16.45 25.84 5.47
N PRO A 374 -16.92 27.06 5.13
CA PRO A 374 -18.18 27.27 4.41
C PRO A 374 -18.28 26.45 3.11
N MET A 375 -19.50 26.00 2.77
CA MET A 375 -19.73 25.18 1.58
C MET A 375 -19.40 25.89 0.26
N HIS A 376 -19.49 27.23 0.24
CA HIS A 376 -19.08 28.05 -0.90
C HIS A 376 -17.56 28.09 -1.14
N GLU A 377 -16.75 27.87 -0.10
CA GLU A 377 -15.29 27.70 -0.23
C GLU A 377 -14.93 26.27 -0.66
N LEU A 378 -15.63 25.26 -0.13
CA LEU A 378 -15.32 23.85 -0.37
C LEU A 378 -15.72 23.33 -1.75
N PHE A 379 -16.83 23.84 -2.32
CA PHE A 379 -17.34 23.40 -3.62
C PHE A 379 -17.83 24.56 -4.53
N PRO A 380 -17.04 25.63 -4.72
CA PRO A 380 -17.33 26.66 -5.71
C PRO A 380 -17.42 26.08 -7.12
N ALA A 381 -18.10 26.78 -8.01
CA ALA A 381 -18.09 26.44 -9.43
C ALA A 381 -16.70 26.68 -10.03
N ILE A 382 -16.27 25.80 -10.94
CA ILE A 382 -14.99 25.95 -11.64
C ILE A 382 -15.24 26.75 -12.91
N VAL A 383 -14.62 27.93 -13.03
CA VAL A 383 -14.78 28.86 -14.17
C VAL A 383 -13.89 28.45 -15.32
N THR A 384 -12.61 28.18 -15.03
CA THR A 384 -11.63 27.62 -15.98
C THR A 384 -10.77 26.56 -15.29
N SER A 385 -10.18 25.67 -16.07
CA SER A 385 -9.30 24.59 -15.61
C SER A 385 -8.16 24.46 -16.61
N SER A 386 -6.92 24.75 -16.21
CA SER A 386 -5.76 24.67 -17.10
C SER A 386 -5.37 23.22 -17.43
N SER A 387 -4.59 23.07 -18.51
CA SER A 387 -3.84 21.86 -18.90
C SER A 387 -3.05 21.23 -17.74
N ASN A 388 -2.60 22.06 -16.81
CA ASN A 388 -1.76 21.71 -15.67
C ASN A 388 -2.54 21.52 -14.35
N GLY A 389 -3.88 21.45 -14.41
CA GLY A 389 -4.72 21.10 -13.26
C GLY A 389 -4.95 22.26 -12.28
N HIS A 390 -4.72 23.50 -12.72
CA HIS A 390 -5.04 24.70 -11.96
C HIS A 390 -6.46 25.16 -12.31
N ALA A 391 -7.36 25.12 -11.34
CA ALA A 391 -8.75 25.52 -11.50
C ALA A 391 -8.99 26.92 -10.92
N VAL A 392 -9.54 27.82 -11.74
CA VAL A 392 -9.99 29.14 -11.29
C VAL A 392 -11.40 28.99 -10.75
N MET A 393 -11.55 29.20 -9.45
CA MET A 393 -12.83 29.07 -8.75
C MET A 393 -13.67 30.34 -8.92
N ALA A 394 -14.99 30.17 -9.03
CA ALA A 394 -15.93 31.29 -9.05
C ALA A 394 -15.98 31.97 -7.68
N ARG A 395 -15.66 33.27 -7.63
CA ARG A 395 -15.95 34.13 -6.47
C ARG A 395 -17.47 34.14 -6.28
N THR A 396 -17.94 33.34 -5.33
CA THR A 396 -19.36 33.11 -5.09
C THR A 396 -19.81 34.03 -3.96
N GLU A 397 -20.39 35.18 -4.31
CA GLU A 397 -20.90 36.15 -3.33
C GLU A 397 -22.35 35.78 -2.97
N GLY A 398 -22.52 35.19 -1.78
CA GLY A 398 -23.80 34.68 -1.27
C GLY A 398 -23.83 33.14 -1.15
N GLU A 399 -24.57 32.64 -0.16
CA GLU A 399 -24.56 31.21 0.23
C GLU A 399 -25.34 30.29 -0.74
N PRO A 400 -24.67 29.33 -1.42
CA PRO A 400 -25.32 28.21 -2.07
C PRO A 400 -25.55 27.10 -1.03
N GLU A 401 -26.53 27.30 -0.14
CA GLU A 401 -26.77 26.50 1.07
C GLU A 401 -26.75 24.96 0.84
N LYS A 402 -27.15 24.49 -0.34
CA LYS A 402 -27.21 23.06 -0.70
C LYS A 402 -26.78 22.83 -2.15
N ILE A 403 -25.74 22.01 -2.35
CA ILE A 403 -25.29 21.53 -3.67
C ILE A 403 -25.80 20.10 -3.88
N THR A 404 -26.48 19.84 -5.00
CA THR A 404 -26.95 18.49 -5.35
C THR A 404 -25.85 17.64 -5.98
N LEU A 405 -25.95 16.31 -5.85
CA LEU A 405 -25.05 15.38 -6.55
C LEU A 405 -25.07 15.57 -8.08
N ALA A 406 -26.18 16.03 -8.66
CA ALA A 406 -26.27 16.33 -10.08
C ALA A 406 -25.40 17.53 -10.48
N GLN A 407 -25.40 18.60 -9.68
CA GLN A 407 -24.52 19.77 -9.87
C GLN A 407 -23.05 19.42 -9.61
N LEU A 408 -22.77 18.57 -8.62
CA LEU A 408 -21.40 18.14 -8.27
C LEU A 408 -20.65 17.54 -9.48
N PHE A 409 -21.34 16.75 -10.30
CA PHE A 409 -20.77 16.16 -11.51
C PHE A 409 -20.96 17.02 -12.77
N ARG A 410 -22.13 17.65 -12.97
CA ARG A 410 -22.41 18.50 -14.14
C ARG A 410 -21.46 19.71 -14.23
N ASP A 411 -21.25 20.38 -13.10
CA ASP A 411 -20.47 21.61 -13.00
C ASP A 411 -18.98 21.32 -12.73
N ASN A 412 -18.54 20.05 -12.85
CA ASN A 412 -17.21 19.55 -12.51
C ASN A 412 -16.72 19.81 -11.06
N ARG A 413 -17.58 20.30 -10.16
CA ARG A 413 -17.24 20.65 -8.76
C ARG A 413 -16.61 19.51 -7.95
N TRP A 414 -16.80 18.25 -8.34
CA TRP A 414 -16.09 17.10 -7.76
C TRP A 414 -14.55 17.26 -7.76
N LYS A 415 -13.99 18.01 -8.73
CA LYS A 415 -12.56 18.32 -8.83
C LYS A 415 -12.02 19.15 -7.66
N ASN A 416 -12.86 19.86 -6.89
CA ASN A 416 -12.40 20.62 -5.72
C ASN A 416 -11.58 19.75 -4.75
N VAL A 417 -11.92 18.46 -4.61
CA VAL A 417 -11.19 17.43 -3.82
C VAL A 417 -9.70 17.27 -4.22
N PHE A 418 -9.29 17.76 -5.40
CA PHE A 418 -7.91 17.68 -5.91
C PHE A 418 -7.35 19.01 -6.45
N GLU A 419 -8.18 20.04 -6.60
CA GLU A 419 -7.85 21.31 -7.28
C GLU A 419 -8.17 22.55 -6.42
N ASN A 420 -8.87 22.41 -5.29
CA ASN A 420 -9.19 23.50 -4.36
C ASN A 420 -8.34 23.38 -3.10
N GLN A 421 -7.67 24.47 -2.71
CA GLN A 421 -6.80 24.51 -1.55
C GLN A 421 -7.56 24.22 -0.24
N VAL A 422 -8.72 24.84 -0.02
CA VAL A 422 -9.52 24.69 1.21
C VAL A 422 -9.97 23.24 1.37
N THR A 423 -10.52 22.66 0.30
CA THR A 423 -11.04 21.28 0.27
C THR A 423 -9.92 20.27 0.46
N VAL A 424 -8.79 20.42 -0.24
CA VAL A 424 -7.61 19.55 -0.10
C VAL A 424 -7.01 19.64 1.31
N GLN A 425 -7.00 20.82 1.94
CA GLN A 425 -6.55 20.96 3.33
C GLN A 425 -7.50 20.27 4.32
N LEU A 426 -8.82 20.40 4.13
CA LEU A 426 -9.82 19.71 4.93
C LEU A 426 -9.72 18.18 4.76
N ASP A 427 -9.66 17.68 3.53
CA ASP A 427 -9.58 16.25 3.24
C ASP A 427 -8.31 15.61 3.84
N HIS A 428 -7.17 16.32 3.80
CA HIS A 428 -5.95 15.87 4.47
C HIS A 428 -6.09 15.86 6.01
N ARG A 429 -6.70 16.90 6.62
CA ARG A 429 -7.01 16.93 8.06
C ARG A 429 -7.92 15.75 8.46
N LEU A 430 -8.98 15.48 7.70
CA LEU A 430 -9.91 14.37 7.95
C LEU A 430 -9.25 12.99 7.77
N LEU A 431 -8.38 12.81 6.76
CA LEU A 431 -7.57 11.61 6.59
C LEU A 431 -6.57 11.41 7.76
N ALA A 432 -5.96 12.48 8.26
CA ALA A 432 -5.09 12.43 9.42
C ALA A 432 -5.86 12.03 10.71
N TYR A 433 -7.03 12.64 10.96
CA TYR A 433 -7.86 12.32 12.13
C TYR A 433 -8.36 10.87 12.10
N THR A 434 -8.90 10.42 10.96
CA THR A 434 -9.39 9.04 10.79
C THR A 434 -8.26 8.01 10.87
N THR A 435 -7.09 8.31 10.32
CA THR A 435 -5.89 7.45 10.45
C THR A 435 -5.38 7.38 11.89
N PHE A 436 -5.29 8.51 12.59
CA PHE A 436 -4.86 8.53 14.00
C PHE A 436 -5.87 7.81 14.91
N ALA A 437 -7.16 7.95 14.67
CA ALA A 437 -8.21 7.20 15.37
C ALA A 437 -8.11 5.68 15.10
N ALA A 438 -7.88 5.28 13.84
CA ALA A 438 -7.69 3.87 13.47
C ALA A 438 -6.42 3.25 14.09
N ILE A 439 -5.32 4.01 14.15
CA ILE A 439 -4.09 3.62 14.85
C ILE A 439 -4.35 3.48 16.34
N SER A 440 -4.99 4.47 16.97
CA SER A 440 -5.32 4.47 18.41
C SER A 440 -6.21 3.29 18.79
N ALA A 441 -7.26 3.02 18.02
CA ALA A 441 -8.15 1.88 18.24
C ALA A 441 -7.43 0.53 18.06
N MET A 442 -6.55 0.41 17.06
CA MET A 442 -5.70 -0.78 16.87
C MET A 442 -4.71 -0.97 18.03
N TRP A 443 -4.10 0.11 18.51
CA TRP A 443 -3.13 0.09 19.62
C TRP A 443 -3.80 -0.24 20.97
N LEU A 444 -4.94 0.38 21.29
CA LEU A 444 -5.73 0.04 22.48
C LEU A 444 -6.14 -1.44 22.45
N ARG A 445 -6.60 -1.93 21.29
CA ARG A 445 -6.89 -3.36 21.08
C ARG A 445 -5.65 -4.24 21.27
N SER A 446 -4.46 -3.79 20.87
CA SER A 446 -3.22 -4.56 20.98
C SER A 446 -2.84 -4.87 22.43
N ARG A 447 -3.16 -3.98 23.37
CA ARG A 447 -2.85 -4.16 24.81
C ARG A 447 -3.58 -5.36 25.44
N ALA A 448 -4.78 -5.69 24.93
CA ALA A 448 -5.64 -6.76 25.45
C ALA A 448 -5.47 -8.11 24.72
N LEU A 449 -4.42 -8.28 23.91
CA LEU A 449 -4.19 -9.48 23.11
C LEU A 449 -2.88 -10.20 23.52
N PRO A 450 -2.82 -11.54 23.42
CA PRO A 450 -1.60 -12.33 23.61
C PRO A 450 -0.66 -12.16 22.40
N LEU A 451 -0.17 -10.94 22.18
CA LEU A 451 0.77 -10.61 21.11
C LEU A 451 2.20 -11.00 21.51
N PRO A 452 2.95 -11.70 20.61
CA PRO A 452 4.38 -11.92 20.77
C PRO A 452 5.15 -10.59 20.94
N PRO A 453 6.27 -10.56 21.69
CA PRO A 453 6.94 -9.32 22.07
C PRO A 453 7.28 -8.41 20.88
N ALA A 454 7.80 -8.96 19.78
CA ALA A 454 8.16 -8.20 18.58
C ALA A 454 6.95 -7.55 17.89
N VAL A 455 5.76 -8.16 17.97
CA VAL A 455 4.50 -7.60 17.43
C VAL A 455 3.99 -6.49 18.35
N ARG A 456 4.10 -6.67 19.68
CA ARG A 456 3.71 -5.68 20.68
C ARG A 456 4.56 -4.42 20.58
N VAL A 457 5.89 -4.56 20.55
CA VAL A 457 6.82 -3.43 20.37
C VAL A 457 6.56 -2.68 19.06
N ALA A 458 6.30 -3.40 17.95
CA ALA A 458 5.92 -2.76 16.70
C ALA A 458 4.61 -1.96 16.80
N ALA A 459 3.61 -2.44 17.56
CA ALA A 459 2.36 -1.71 17.78
C ALA A 459 2.54 -0.44 18.62
N HIS A 460 3.41 -0.46 19.64
CA HIS A 460 3.80 0.75 20.36
C HIS A 460 4.58 1.73 19.46
N GLY A 461 5.47 1.22 18.60
CA GLY A 461 6.19 2.04 17.62
C GLY A 461 5.27 2.80 16.68
N VAL A 462 4.26 2.13 16.10
CA VAL A 462 3.26 2.79 15.24
C VAL A 462 2.51 3.90 15.99
N MET A 463 2.13 3.68 17.24
CA MET A 463 1.47 4.72 18.04
C MET A 463 2.40 5.90 18.34
N GLY A 464 3.67 5.65 18.67
CA GLY A 464 4.66 6.70 18.92
C GLY A 464 4.94 7.57 17.69
N PHE A 465 5.18 6.96 16.53
CA PHE A 465 5.32 7.70 15.27
C PHE A 465 4.03 8.42 14.86
N ALA A 466 2.84 7.89 15.19
CA ALA A 466 1.58 8.55 14.89
C ALA A 466 1.36 9.82 15.71
N VAL A 467 1.72 9.80 17.01
CA VAL A 467 1.70 11.00 17.86
C VAL A 467 2.68 12.04 17.31
N ALA A 468 3.94 11.65 17.06
CA ALA A 468 4.95 12.56 16.50
C ALA A 468 4.51 13.16 15.15
N GLN A 469 3.90 12.37 14.26
CA GLN A 469 3.42 12.83 12.96
C GLN A 469 2.25 13.81 13.07
N VAL A 470 1.33 13.61 14.01
CA VAL A 470 0.23 14.56 14.28
C VAL A 470 0.78 15.85 14.90
N THR A 471 1.72 15.77 15.84
CA THR A 471 2.38 16.95 16.40
C THR A 471 3.12 17.76 15.33
N LEU A 472 3.86 17.09 14.43
CA LEU A 472 4.54 17.75 13.30
C LEU A 472 3.55 18.40 12.33
N GLY A 473 2.42 17.77 12.03
CA GLY A 473 1.38 18.35 11.16
C GLY A 473 0.73 19.58 11.77
N ILE A 474 0.35 19.52 13.05
CA ILE A 474 -0.23 20.66 13.78
C ILE A 474 0.79 21.80 13.84
N ALA A 475 2.06 21.53 14.17
CA ALA A 475 3.10 22.55 14.21
C ALA A 475 3.37 23.17 12.82
N THR A 476 3.39 22.36 11.75
CA THR A 476 3.55 22.85 10.37
C THR A 476 2.44 23.83 10.00
N VAL A 477 1.20 23.57 10.42
CA VAL A 477 0.06 24.47 10.20
C VAL A 477 0.15 25.73 11.07
N LEU A 478 0.38 25.60 12.37
CA LEU A 478 0.40 26.74 13.31
C LEU A 478 1.54 27.74 13.07
N TYR A 479 2.66 27.30 12.51
CA TYR A 479 3.83 28.15 12.21
C TYR A 479 3.93 28.59 10.74
N PHE A 480 2.85 28.52 9.96
CA PHE A 480 2.80 28.95 8.54
C PHE A 480 3.78 28.20 7.62
N VAL A 481 3.78 26.87 7.73
CA VAL A 481 4.53 25.92 6.89
C VAL A 481 6.05 26.21 6.78
N PRO A 482 6.81 26.31 7.89
CA PRO A 482 8.27 26.47 7.81
C PRO A 482 8.89 25.26 7.11
N ILE A 483 9.82 25.50 6.19
CA ILE A 483 10.45 24.47 5.34
C ILE A 483 10.98 23.29 6.18
N GLN A 484 11.56 23.57 7.35
CA GLN A 484 12.11 22.57 8.27
C GLN A 484 11.02 21.69 8.89
N LEU A 485 9.88 22.28 9.30
CA LEU A 485 8.75 21.54 9.86
C LEU A 485 8.02 20.74 8.78
N ALA A 486 7.80 21.34 7.60
CA ALA A 486 7.16 20.68 6.47
C ALA A 486 8.00 19.48 5.95
N ALA A 487 9.33 19.66 5.79
CA ALA A 487 10.22 18.56 5.42
C ALA A 487 10.29 17.47 6.51
N ALA A 488 10.31 17.85 7.80
CA ALA A 488 10.25 16.90 8.91
C ALA A 488 8.91 16.15 8.95
N HIS A 489 7.78 16.80 8.64
CA HIS A 489 6.45 16.20 8.55
C HIS A 489 6.34 15.24 7.35
N GLN A 490 6.94 15.58 6.21
CA GLN A 490 7.05 14.69 5.05
C GLN A 490 7.91 13.45 5.35
N GLY A 491 9.10 13.61 5.95
CA GLY A 491 9.93 12.49 6.39
C GLY A 491 9.27 11.65 7.50
N GLY A 492 8.58 12.30 8.43
CA GLY A 492 7.78 11.67 9.49
C GLY A 492 6.65 10.79 8.94
N SER A 493 6.05 11.17 7.81
CA SER A 493 5.03 10.36 7.13
C SER A 493 5.59 9.01 6.66
N LEU A 494 6.82 9.00 6.12
CA LEU A 494 7.52 7.78 5.76
C LEU A 494 7.98 7.00 7.00
N ALA A 495 8.39 7.66 8.08
CA ALA A 495 8.76 6.97 9.32
C ALA A 495 7.54 6.25 9.94
N LEU A 496 6.37 6.89 9.94
CA LEU A 496 5.10 6.27 10.33
C LEU A 496 4.75 5.10 9.39
N LEU A 497 4.83 5.28 8.06
CA LEU A 497 4.61 4.20 7.09
C LEU A 497 5.58 3.03 7.31
N SER A 498 6.85 3.30 7.59
CA SER A 498 7.89 2.31 7.92
C SER A 498 7.49 1.48 9.13
N SER A 499 7.03 2.13 10.21
CA SER A 499 6.59 1.46 11.43
C SER A 499 5.32 0.61 11.19
N ALA A 500 4.39 1.08 10.35
CA ALA A 500 3.17 0.36 10.00
C ALA A 500 3.48 -0.88 9.12
N LEU A 501 4.39 -0.75 8.16
CA LEU A 501 4.91 -1.86 7.35
C LEU A 501 5.69 -2.86 8.20
N TYR A 502 6.46 -2.41 9.19
CA TYR A 502 7.16 -3.27 10.15
C TYR A 502 6.17 -4.05 11.03
N LEU A 503 5.12 -3.40 11.56
CA LEU A 503 4.04 -4.08 12.27
C LEU A 503 3.33 -5.10 11.37
N MET A 504 2.96 -4.71 10.15
CA MET A 504 2.31 -5.59 9.15
C MET A 504 3.21 -6.80 8.78
N HIS A 505 4.53 -6.60 8.74
CA HIS A 505 5.50 -7.67 8.57
C HIS A 505 5.49 -8.62 9.78
N LYS A 506 5.61 -8.08 11.02
CA LYS A 506 5.62 -8.92 12.23
C LYS A 506 4.31 -9.68 12.42
N THR A 507 3.15 -9.07 12.16
CA THR A 507 1.85 -9.78 12.22
C THR A 507 1.76 -10.87 11.15
N LYS A 508 2.19 -10.63 9.91
CA LYS A 508 2.22 -11.67 8.86
C LYS A 508 3.13 -12.85 9.20
N HIS A 509 4.26 -12.62 9.86
CA HIS A 509 5.19 -13.69 10.20
C HIS A 509 4.72 -14.47 11.44
N ALA A 510 4.31 -13.80 12.51
CA ALA A 510 3.83 -14.44 13.73
C ALA A 510 2.42 -15.07 13.62
N ILE A 511 1.46 -14.40 12.97
CA ILE A 511 0.04 -14.82 13.02
C ILE A 511 -0.29 -15.66 11.77
N PRO A 512 -0.70 -16.93 11.92
CA PRO A 512 -1.02 -17.78 10.79
C PRO A 512 -2.34 -17.35 10.13
N ARG A 513 -2.38 -17.45 8.80
CA ARG A 513 -3.61 -17.34 8.01
C ARG A 513 -4.60 -18.46 8.40
N LYS A 514 -5.85 -18.36 7.96
CA LYS A 514 -6.79 -19.49 8.03
C LYS A 514 -6.24 -20.65 7.20
#